data_AF-A0A1W1V8F4-F1
#
_entry.id   AF-A0A1W1V8F4-F1
#
_cell.length_a   1.000
_cell.length_b   1.000
_cell.length_c   1.000
_cell.angle_alpha   90.00
_cell.angle_beta   90.00
_cell.angle_gamma   90.00
#
_symmetry.space_group_name_H-M   'P 1'
#
loop_
_entity.id
_entity.type
_entity.pdbx_description
1 polymer ?
#
loop_
_entity_poly.entity_id
_entity_poly.type
_entity_poly.pdbx_seq_one_letter_code
_entity_poly.pdbx_strand_id
1 'polypeptide(L)' 'MTGQQFARAGFLLYGDQWHENLARTLKVDSRRIPQWESGKRDIPAGVVAEIIELLKSNSLAQIALIAELESN' A
#
# COMPACT_ATOMS: atom_id res chain seq x y z
N MET A 1 6.74 -5.32 -9.56
CA MET A 1 6.97 -4.31 -8.49
C MET A 1 8.21 -4.75 -7.72
N THR A 2 9.18 -3.85 -7.50
CA THR A 2 10.36 -4.15 -6.67
C THR A 2 10.03 -4.05 -5.19
N GLY A 3 10.86 -4.63 -4.31
CA GLY A 3 10.70 -4.52 -2.86
C GLY A 3 10.70 -3.06 -2.36
N GLN A 4 11.54 -2.21 -2.96
CA GLN A 4 11.57 -0.77 -2.67
C GLN A 4 10.27 -0.06 -3.08
N GLN A 5 9.72 -0.38 -4.26
CA GLN A 5 8.42 0.16 -4.71
C GLN A 5 7.29 -0.28 -3.77
N PHE A 6 7.33 -1.54 -3.34
CA PHE A 6 6.36 -2.11 -2.39
C PHE A 6 6.41 -1.42 -1.02
N ALA A 7 7.61 -1.24 -0.45
CA ALA A 7 7.78 -0.52 0.81
C ALA A 7 7.29 0.94 0.73
N ARG A 8 7.64 1.63 -0.37
CA ARG A 8 7.16 3.00 -0.62
C ARG A 8 5.63 3.07 -0.72
N ALA A 9 5.01 2.12 -1.41
CA ALA A 9 3.55 2.04 -1.51
C ALA A 9 2.91 1.82 -0.13
N GLY A 10 3.44 0.89 0.66
CA GLY A 10 2.97 0.65 2.03
C GLY A 10 3.05 1.91 2.90
N PHE A 11 4.18 2.60 2.88
CA PHE A 11 4.36 3.83 3.65
C PHE A 11 3.39 4.94 3.21
N LEU A 12 3.17 5.12 1.90
CA LEU A 12 2.20 6.10 1.40
C LEU A 12 0.76 5.81 1.85
N LEU A 13 0.40 4.53 2.01
CA LEU A 13 -0.94 4.12 2.42
C LEU A 13 -1.15 4.19 3.94
N TYR A 14 -0.12 3.90 4.74
CA TYR A 14 -0.30 3.59 6.17
C TYR A 14 0.75 4.21 7.12
N GLY A 15 1.70 4.99 6.59
CA GLY A 15 2.77 5.60 7.38
C GLY A 15 3.69 4.58 8.06
N ASP A 16 4.16 4.89 9.27
CA ASP A 16 5.15 4.07 9.99
C ASP A 16 4.66 2.66 10.34
N GLN A 17 3.34 2.48 10.48
CA GLN A 17 2.71 1.20 10.82
C GLN A 17 2.35 0.36 9.59
N TRP A 18 3.00 0.61 8.45
CA TRP A 18 2.61 0.02 7.17
C TRP A 18 2.76 -1.50 7.11
N HIS A 19 3.73 -2.10 7.81
CA HIS A 19 3.90 -3.56 7.78
C HIS A 19 2.64 -4.29 8.23
N GLU A 20 2.13 -3.93 9.42
CA GLU A 20 0.98 -4.60 9.98
C GLU A 20 -0.32 -4.25 9.25
N ASN A 21 -0.50 -2.96 8.93
CA ASN A 21 -1.70 -2.48 8.25
C ASN A 21 -1.82 -3.08 6.83
N LEU A 22 -0.71 -3.17 6.10
CA LEU A 22 -0.69 -3.75 4.76
C LEU A 22 -0.91 -5.27 4.82
N ALA A 23 -0.30 -5.99 5.77
CA ALA A 23 -0.55 -7.42 5.95
C ALA A 23 -2.03 -7.73 6.24
N ARG A 24 -2.66 -6.94 7.13
CA ARG A 24 -4.09 -7.04 7.44
C ARG A 24 -4.95 -6.76 6.22
N THR A 25 -4.64 -5.69 5.47
CA THR A 25 -5.42 -5.28 4.30
C THR A 25 -5.35 -6.33 3.19
N LEU A 26 -4.15 -6.78 2.86
CA LEU A 26 -3.92 -7.81 1.83
C LEU A 26 -4.33 -9.22 2.29
N LYS A 27 -4.71 -9.39 3.56
CA LYS A 27 -5.07 -10.68 4.19
C LYS A 27 -3.98 -11.75 4.02
N VAL A 28 -2.73 -11.35 4.25
CA VAL A 28 -1.55 -12.22 4.13
C VAL A 28 -0.86 -12.35 5.49
N ASP A 29 -0.11 -13.44 5.65
CA ASP A 29 0.79 -13.60 6.79
C ASP A 29 1.79 -12.43 6.85
N SER A 30 1.93 -11.79 8.01
CA SER A 30 2.78 -10.61 8.20
C SER A 30 4.24 -10.86 7.84
N ARG A 31 4.71 -12.11 7.90
CA ARG A 31 6.07 -12.51 7.49
C ARG A 31 6.30 -12.39 5.98
N ARG A 32 5.23 -12.31 5.16
CA ARG A 32 5.35 -12.08 3.70
C ARG A 32 5.85 -10.68 3.38
N ILE A 33 5.43 -9.69 4.16
CA ILE A 33 5.77 -8.28 3.95
C ILE A 33 7.29 -8.06 3.92
N PRO A 34 8.08 -8.47 4.95
CA PRO A 34 9.53 -8.30 4.92
C PRO A 34 10.22 -9.18 3.86
N GLN A 35 9.64 -10.33 3.48
CA GLN A 35 10.19 -11.16 2.39
C GLN A 35 10.06 -10.47 1.03
N TRP A 36 8.94 -9.80 0.79
CA TRP A 36 8.69 -9.01 -0.43
C TRP A 36 9.50 -7.73 -0.45
N GLU A 37 9.57 -7.02 0.67
CA GLU A 37 10.40 -5.82 0.82
C GLU A 37 11.87 -6.10 0.56
N SER A 38 12.41 -7.17 1.13
CA SER A 38 13.82 -7.57 0.93
C SER A 38 14.11 -8.20 -0.43
N GLY A 39 13.08 -8.46 -1.25
CA GLY A 39 13.23 -9.17 -2.52
C GLY A 39 13.59 -10.66 -2.39
N LYS A 40 13.55 -11.23 -1.17
CA LYS A 40 13.77 -12.67 -0.93
C LYS A 40 12.69 -13.52 -1.58
N ARG A 41 11.52 -12.94 -1.87
CA ARG A 41 10.43 -13.58 -2.59
C ARG A 41 9.78 -12.59 -3.54
N ASP A 42 9.39 -13.06 -4.71
CA ASP A 42 8.60 -12.28 -5.64
C ASP A 42 7.21 -11.95 -5.07
N ILE A 43 6.73 -10.75 -5.43
CA ILE A 43 5.41 -10.26 -5.07
C ILE A 43 4.41 -10.84 -6.08
N PRO A 44 3.37 -11.57 -5.64
CA PRO A 44 2.36 -12.12 -6.55
C PRO A 44 1.67 -11.01 -7.36
N ALA A 45 1.35 -11.29 -8.62
CA ALA A 45 0.68 -10.32 -9.50
C ALA A 45 -0.65 -9.79 -8.93
N GLY A 46 -1.42 -10.65 -8.24
CA GLY A 46 -2.65 -10.24 -7.56
C GLY A 46 -2.41 -9.22 -6.45
N VAL A 47 -1.34 -9.40 -5.66
CA VAL A 47 -0.96 -8.43 -4.61
C VAL A 47 -0.52 -7.11 -5.22
N VAL A 48 0.22 -7.16 -6.34
CA VAL A 48 0.61 -5.94 -7.07
C VAL A 48 -0.64 -5.19 -7.56
N ALA A 49 -1.61 -5.89 -8.13
CA ALA A 49 -2.86 -5.28 -8.58
C ALA A 49 -3.65 -4.66 -7.42
N GLU A 50 -3.75 -5.37 -6.29
CA GLU A 50 -4.46 -4.87 -5.10
C GLU A 50 -3.81 -3.60 -4.52
N ILE A 51 -2.47 -3.55 -4.46
CA ILE A 51 -1.75 -2.34 -4.03
C ILE A 51 -2.02 -1.15 -4.96
N ILE A 52 -2.05 -1.39 -6.27
CA ILE A 52 -2.37 -0.33 -7.25
C ILE A 52 -3.77 0.21 -7.00
N GLU A 53 -4.76 -0.65 -6.75
CA GLU A 53 -6.13 -0.21 -6.46
C GLU A 53 -6.26 0.52 -5.12
N LEU A 54 -5.52 0.08 -4.09
CA LEU A 54 -5.43 0.80 -2.81
C LEU A 54 -4.87 2.22 -3.00
N LEU A 55 -3.79 2.36 -3.76
CA LEU A 55 -3.18 3.67 -4.03
C LEU A 55 -4.11 4.60 -4.81
N LYS A 56 -4.80 4.09 -5.84
CA LYS A 56 -5.80 4.86 -6.60
C LYS A 56 -6.94 5.32 -5.70
N SER A 57 -7.50 4.40 -4.90
CA SER A 57 -8.61 4.70 -4.01
C SER A 57 -8.23 5.75 -2.96
N ASN A 58 -7.03 5.63 -2.38
CA ASN A 58 -6.51 6.61 -1.44
C ASN A 58 -6.30 7.99 -2.10
N SER A 59 -5.75 8.03 -3.32
CA SER A 59 -5.58 9.30 -4.05
C SER A 59 -6.91 9.97 -4.37
N LEU A 60 -7.94 9.22 -4.76
CA LEU A 60 -9.28 9.75 -5.00
C LEU A 60 -9.90 10.33 -3.72
N ALA A 61 -9.75 9.63 -2.59
CA ALA A 61 -10.24 10.12 -1.29
C ALA A 61 -9.53 11.41 -0.87
N GLN A 62 -8.21 11.52 -1.10
CA GLN A 62 -7.45 12.73 -0.83
C GLN A 62 -7.91 13.91 -1.68
N ILE A 63 -8.12 13.70 -2.99
CA ILE A 63 -8.61 14.75 -3.90
C ILE A 63 -10.01 15.22 -3.49
N ALA A 64 -10.90 14.28 -3.14
CA ALA A 64 -12.24 14.61 -2.70
C ALA A 64 -12.22 15.47 -1.42
N LEU A 65 -11.38 15.12 -0.44
CA LEU A 65 -11.22 15.90 0.78
C LEU A 65 -10.64 17.29 0.50
N ILE A 66 -9.67 17.42 -0.40
CA ILE A 66 -9.12 18.73 -0.78
C ILE A 66 -10.22 19.63 -1.36
N ALA A 67 -11.03 19.10 -2.28
CA ALA A 67 -12.12 19.87 -2.89
C ALA A 67 -13.20 20.30 -1.87
N GLU A 68 -13.49 19.46 -0.87
CA GLU A 68 -14.37 19.80 0.25
C GLU A 68 -13.79 20.95 1.08
N LEU A 69 -12.49 20.90 1.39
CA LEU A 69 -11.82 21.93 2.19
C LEU A 69 -11.68 23.26 1.45
N GLU A 70 -11.48 23.27 0.14
CA GLU A 70 -11.40 24.48 -0.69
C GLU A 70 -12.76 25.17 -0.91
N SER A 71 -13.86 24.45 -0.68
CA SER A 71 -15.23 24.96 -0.85
C SER A 71 -15.79 25.62 0.42
N ASN A 72 -15.04 25.60 1.53
CA ASN A 72 -15.38 26.23 2.82
C ASN A 72 -14.62 27.56 3.02
#